data_AF-U7USD7-F1
#
_entry.id   AF-U7USD7-F1
#
_cell.length_a   1.000
_cell.length_b   1.000
_cell.length_c   1.000
_cell.angle_alpha   90.00
_cell.angle_beta   90.00
_cell.angle_gamma   90.00
#
_symmetry.space_group_name_H-M   'P 1'
#
loop_
_entity.id
_entity.type
_entity.pdbx_description
1 polymer ?
#
loop_
_entity_poly.entity_id
_entity_poly.type
_entity_poly.pdbx_seq_one_letter_code
_entity_poly.pdbx_strand_id
1 'polypeptide(L)' 'MRNSKQTSKRAATAASKVLRDGRTSKASKTAAASALVQRASRKTK' A
#
# COMPACT_ATOMS: atom_id res chain seq x y z
N MET A 1 -12.49 19.57 -1.78
CA MET A 1 -11.59 19.26 -0.65
C MET A 1 -10.55 18.23 -1.10
N ARG A 2 -9.26 18.42 -0.80
CA ARG A 2 -8.19 17.47 -1.16
C ARG A 2 -8.13 16.35 -0.11
N ASN A 3 -8.17 15.08 -0.52
CA ASN A 3 -8.01 13.98 0.43
C ASN A 3 -6.53 13.83 0.82
N SER A 4 -6.17 14.38 1.98
CA SER A 4 -4.81 14.29 2.54
C SER A 4 -4.53 12.97 3.27
N LYS A 5 -5.58 12.20 3.61
CA LYS A 5 -5.50 10.92 4.31
C LYS A 5 -5.29 9.78 3.31
N GLN A 6 -4.18 9.83 2.60
CA GLN A 6 -3.85 8.89 1.54
C GLN A 6 -2.39 8.47 1.66
N THR A 7 -2.13 7.18 1.46
CA THR A 7 -0.77 6.67 1.41
C THR A 7 -0.05 7.19 0.16
N SER A 8 1.17 7.70 0.35
CA SER A 8 1.98 8.22 -0.74
C SER A 8 2.39 7.13 -1.74
N LYS A 9 2.70 7.51 -2.98
CA LYS A 9 3.12 6.57 -4.04
C LYS A 9 4.34 5.73 -3.63
N ARG A 10 5.30 6.34 -2.92
CA ARG A 10 6.53 5.65 -2.47
C ARG A 10 6.20 4.58 -1.44
N ALA A 11 5.42 4.92 -0.42
CA ALA A 11 5.01 3.98 0.62
C ALA A 11 4.21 2.80 0.04
N ALA A 12 3.27 3.07 -0.86
CA ALA A 12 2.52 2.01 -1.52
C ALA A 12 3.39 1.10 -2.39
N THR A 13 4.40 1.65 -3.07
CA THR A 13 5.33 0.85 -3.87
C THR A 13 6.17 -0.08 -2.99
N ALA A 14 6.61 0.40 -1.83
CA ALA A 14 7.30 -0.42 -0.84
C ALA A 14 6.38 -1.52 -0.28
N ALA A 15 5.14 -1.17 0.06
CA ALA A 15 4.13 -2.14 0.50
C ALA A 15 3.87 -3.24 -0.54
N SER A 16 3.75 -2.88 -1.83
CA SER A 16 3.63 -3.87 -2.90
C SER A 16 4.86 -4.77 -3.03
N LYS A 17 6.06 -4.29 -2.71
CA LYS A 17 7.26 -5.14 -2.66
C LYS A 17 7.18 -6.11 -1.48
N VAL A 18 6.78 -5.64 -0.29
CA VAL A 18 6.61 -6.48 0.90
C VAL A 18 5.61 -7.61 0.64
N LEU A 19 4.48 -7.33 0.01
CA LEU A 19 3.48 -8.35 -0.33
C LEU A 19 4.00 -9.42 -1.30
N ARG A 20 4.91 -9.06 -2.20
CA ARG A 20 5.51 -9.96 -3.20
C ARG A 20 6.76 -10.67 -2.68
N ASP A 21 7.38 -10.17 -1.62
CA ASP A 21 8.57 -10.78 -1.03
C ASP A 21 8.17 -11.98 -0.17
N GLY A 22 8.68 -13.16 -0.55
CA GLY A 22 8.45 -14.42 0.16
C GLY A 22 9.07 -14.48 1.56
N ARG A 23 10.02 -13.59 1.87
CA ARG A 23 10.74 -13.55 3.16
C ARG A 23 10.01 -12.77 4.26
N THR A 24 8.87 -12.15 3.95
CA THR A 24 8.15 -11.28 4.89
C THR A 24 7.09 -12.06 5.68
N SER A 25 6.94 -11.71 6.97
CA SER A 25 6.00 -12.38 7.87
C SER A 25 4.54 -11.96 7.61
N LYS A 26 3.59 -12.74 8.13
CA LYS A 26 2.14 -12.47 8.00
C LYS A 26 1.77 -11.07 8.51
N ALA A 27 2.33 -10.66 9.65
CA ALA A 27 2.10 -9.34 10.22
C ALA A 27 2.58 -8.21 9.29
N SER A 28 3.78 -8.35 8.71
CA SER A 28 4.31 -7.38 7.75
C SER A 28 3.45 -7.27 6.49
N LYS A 29 2.94 -8.41 5.99
CA LYS A 29 2.03 -8.43 4.84
C LYS A 29 0.70 -7.77 5.14
N THR A 30 0.13 -7.98 6.32
CA THR A 30 -1.11 -7.31 6.74
C THR A 30 -0.93 -5.79 6.81
N ALA A 31 0.15 -5.30 7.43
CA ALA A 31 0.43 -3.87 7.49
C ALA A 31 0.64 -3.26 6.09
N ALA A 32 1.36 -3.97 5.21
CA ALA A 32 1.55 -3.56 3.82
C ALA A 32 0.24 -3.51 3.03
N ALA A 33 -0.65 -4.50 3.21
CA ALA A 33 -1.95 -4.51 2.58
C ALA A 33 -2.82 -3.31 3.01
N SER A 34 -2.83 -2.98 4.31
CA SER A 34 -3.53 -1.80 4.82
C SER A 34 -3.04 -0.50 4.17
N ALA A 35 -1.71 -0.35 4.03
CA ALA A 35 -1.12 0.80 3.34
C ALA A 35 -1.47 0.85 1.84
N LEU A 36 -1.67 -0.31 1.20
CA LEU A 36 -2.03 -0.38 -0.21
C LEU A 36 -3.49 0.05 -0.45
N VAL A 37 -4.40 -0.37 0.43
CA VAL A 37 -5.83 -0.02 0.36
C VAL A 37 -6.06 1.47 0.62
N GLN A 38 -5.29 2.08 1.52
CA GLN A 38 -5.38 3.50 1.83
C GLN A 38 -4.77 4.42 0.76
N ARG A 39 -4.12 3.86 -0.27
CA ARG A 39 -3.65 4.66 -1.40
C ARG A 39 -4.80 4.99 -2.35
N ALA A 40 -4.82 6.22 -2.84
CA ALA A 40 -5.67 6.64 -3.96
C ALA A 40 -5.51 5.69 -5.14
N SER A 41 -6.59 4.97 -5.47
CA SER A 41 -6.66 4.26 -6.73
C SER A 41 -6.61 5.29 -7.86
N ARG A 42 -5.78 5.02 -8.87
CA ARG A 42 -6.03 5.66 -10.17
C ARG A 42 -7.30 4.97 -10.68
N LYS A 43 -8.46 5.61 -10.52
CA LYS A 43 -9.66 5.19 -11.27
C LYS A 43 -9.31 5.32 -12.76
N THR A 44 -8.85 4.24 -13.37
CA THR A 44 -9.00 4.06 -14.81
C THR A 44 -10.45 3.66 -15.03
N LYS A 45 -11.18 4.52 -15.74
CA LYS A 45 -12.55 4.30 -16.17
C LYS A 45 -12.61 3.15 -17.16
#